data_AF-A0A921ZX36-F1
#
_entry.id   AF-A0A921ZX36-F1
#
_cell.length_a   1.000
_cell.length_b   1.000
_cell.length_c   1.000
_cell.angle_alpha   90.00
_cell.angle_beta   90.00
_cell.angle_gamma   90.00
#
_symmetry.space_group_name_H-M   'P 1'
#
loop_
_entity.id
_entity.type
_entity.pdbx_description
1 polymer ?
#
loop_
_entity_poly.entity_id
_entity_poly.type
_entity_poly.pdbx_seq_one_letter_code
_entity_poly.pdbx_strand_id
1 'polypeptide(L)'
;VVEDQCPVLKESTADIDTVSIYPYFEFQPSWLRTKEFWDKSFEERYEKIRNDSRRPRLKVIVVPHSHNDPGWLKTFEQYFEWKTKNIINNIVQKLNQYPNMTFIWTEIAFLNAWWERSHPVKQKALKKLIKEGRLEITTGGW
;
A
#
# COMPACT_ATOMS: atom_id res chain seq x y z
N VAL A 1 29.08 -9.37 38.01
CA VAL A 1 27.86 -10.07 37.55
C VAL A 1 26.78 -9.01 37.54
N VAL A 2 26.42 -8.52 36.36
CA VAL A 2 25.30 -7.58 36.24
C VAL A 2 24.05 -8.44 36.34
N GLU A 3 23.23 -8.20 37.35
CA GLU A 3 21.96 -8.91 37.52
C GLU A 3 21.08 -8.63 36.30
N ASP A 4 20.62 -9.69 35.63
CA ASP A 4 19.62 -9.63 34.58
C ASP A 4 18.27 -9.18 35.17
N GLN A 5 18.10 -7.87 35.35
CA GLN A 5 16.82 -7.28 35.76
C GLN A 5 16.03 -6.84 34.53
N CYS A 6 14.79 -7.32 34.41
CA CYS A 6 13.87 -6.86 33.37
C CYS A 6 13.65 -5.34 33.51
N PRO A 7 13.63 -4.58 32.40
CA PRO A 7 13.37 -3.15 32.46
C PRO A 7 11.97 -2.88 33.00
N VAL A 8 11.85 -1.90 33.90
CA VAL A 8 10.56 -1.39 34.36
C VAL A 8 9.83 -0.78 33.17
N LEU A 9 8.70 -1.37 32.78
CA LEU A 9 7.86 -0.86 31.71
C LEU A 9 7.20 0.45 32.17
N LYS A 10 7.39 1.51 31.38
CA LYS A 10 6.71 2.79 31.55
C LYS A 10 5.67 2.94 30.46
N GLU A 11 4.53 3.54 30.77
CA GLU A 11 3.56 3.90 29.76
C GLU A 11 4.16 4.91 28.78
N SER A 12 3.90 4.68 27.49
CA SER A 12 4.30 5.61 26.43
C SER A 12 3.25 6.72 26.33
N THR A 13 3.69 7.96 26.25
CA THR A 13 2.82 9.09 25.93
C THR A 13 2.60 9.14 24.43
N ALA A 14 1.34 9.12 23.99
CA ALA A 14 0.96 9.31 22.60
C ALA A 14 -0.01 10.50 22.49
N ASP A 15 0.07 11.24 21.39
CA ASP A 15 -0.89 12.31 21.10
C ASP A 15 -2.31 11.76 20.91
N ILE A 16 -2.42 10.52 20.43
CA ILE A 16 -3.67 9.80 20.22
C ILE A 16 -3.53 8.41 20.85
N ASP A 17 -4.25 8.19 21.95
CA ASP A 17 -4.46 6.87 22.53
C ASP A 17 -5.88 6.39 22.21
N THR A 18 -5.97 5.29 21.46
CA THR A 18 -7.25 4.76 20.99
C THR A 18 -8.11 4.26 22.13
N VAL A 19 -7.52 3.76 23.23
CA VAL A 19 -8.28 3.25 24.38
C VAL A 19 -8.95 4.39 25.13
N SER A 20 -8.23 5.49 25.38
CA SER A 20 -8.82 6.66 26.03
C SER A 20 -9.82 7.43 25.17
N ILE A 21 -9.63 7.48 23.84
CA ILE A 21 -10.52 8.23 22.95
C ILE A 21 -11.81 7.47 22.61
N TYR A 22 -11.76 6.13 22.53
CA TYR A 22 -12.88 5.31 22.05
C TYR A 22 -14.23 5.59 22.77
N PRO A 23 -14.30 5.74 24.11
CA PRO A 23 -15.56 6.01 24.81
C PRO A 23 -16.20 7.36 24.45
N TYR A 24 -15.41 8.32 23.94
CA TYR A 24 -15.87 9.67 23.61
C TYR A 24 -16.20 9.83 22.12
N PHE A 25 -16.00 8.80 21.30
CA PHE A 25 -16.19 8.89 19.87
C PHE A 25 -17.70 8.83 19.52
N GLU A 26 -18.21 9.89 18.91
CA GLU A 26 -19.60 9.95 18.44
C GLU A 26 -19.73 9.22 17.09
N PHE A 27 -20.01 7.91 17.11
CA PHE A 27 -20.10 7.09 15.89
C PHE A 27 -21.32 7.38 15.00
N GLN A 28 -22.31 8.12 15.51
CA GLN A 28 -23.51 8.52 14.78
C GLN A 28 -23.88 9.97 15.10
N PRO A 29 -23.07 10.93 14.62
CA PRO A 29 -23.28 12.31 14.99
C PRO A 29 -24.59 12.86 14.42
N SER A 30 -25.34 13.60 15.25
CA SER A 30 -26.60 14.22 14.82
C SER A 30 -26.45 15.22 13.66
N TRP A 31 -25.24 15.78 13.48
CA TRP A 31 -24.88 16.68 12.40
C TRP A 31 -24.49 15.96 11.10
N LEU A 32 -24.24 14.64 11.13
CA LEU A 32 -23.93 13.85 9.95
C LEU A 32 -25.23 13.47 9.23
N ARG A 33 -25.71 14.38 8.39
CA ARG A 33 -27.03 14.28 7.72
C ARG A 33 -27.07 13.28 6.57
N THR A 34 -25.92 12.95 5.99
CA THR A 34 -25.79 11.99 4.87
C THR A 34 -24.62 11.05 5.12
N LYS A 35 -24.63 9.88 4.47
CA LYS A 35 -23.47 8.98 4.43
C LYS A 35 -22.35 9.50 3.51
N GLU A 36 -22.55 10.66 2.89
CA GLU A 36 -21.60 11.28 1.98
C GLU A 36 -20.72 12.26 2.74
N PHE A 37 -19.42 11.98 2.76
CA PHE A 37 -18.42 12.81 3.44
C PHE A 37 -18.00 14.03 2.63
N TRP A 38 -18.28 14.04 1.33
CA TRP A 38 -17.98 15.17 0.45
C TRP A 38 -19.20 16.09 0.38
N ASP A 39 -19.08 17.28 0.96
CA ASP A 39 -20.14 18.28 0.98
C ASP A 39 -19.64 19.63 0.48
N LYS A 40 -20.55 20.61 0.46
CA LYS A 40 -20.23 21.99 0.05
C LYS A 40 -19.18 22.63 0.96
N SER A 41 -19.19 22.31 2.27
CA SER A 41 -18.22 22.87 3.21
C SER A 41 -16.80 22.38 2.95
N PHE A 42 -16.66 21.12 2.53
CA PHE A 42 -15.39 20.55 2.08
C PHE A 42 -14.92 21.22 0.79
N GLU A 43 -15.81 21.40 -0.19
CA GLU A 43 -15.48 22.05 -1.47
C GLU A 43 -15.04 23.51 -1.30
N GLU A 44 -15.76 24.29 -0.49
CA GLU A 44 -15.43 25.69 -0.19
C GLU A 44 -14.06 25.80 0.50
N ARG A 45 -13.73 24.87 1.42
CA ARG A 45 -12.41 24.80 2.07
C ARG A 45 -11.32 24.44 1.05
N TYR A 46 -11.57 23.49 0.18
CA TYR A 46 -10.63 23.10 -0.89
C TYR A 46 -10.34 24.28 -1.82
N GLU A 47 -11.36 24.98 -2.31
CA GLU A 47 -11.18 26.14 -3.20
C GLU A 47 -10.43 27.29 -2.52
N LYS A 48 -10.69 27.56 -1.23
CA LYS A 48 -9.92 28.55 -0.46
C LYS A 48 -8.45 28.16 -0.34
N ILE A 49 -8.16 26.89 -0.11
CA ILE A 49 -6.80 26.36 0.00
C ILE A 49 -6.07 26.38 -1.34
N ARG A 50 -6.75 25.97 -2.40
CA ARG A 50 -6.23 25.89 -3.77
C ARG A 50 -5.76 27.25 -4.27
N ASN A 51 -6.46 28.31 -3.89
CA ASN A 51 -6.18 29.67 -4.32
C ASN A 51 -5.13 30.40 -3.44
N ASP A 52 -4.61 29.77 -2.37
CA ASP A 52 -3.58 30.38 -1.52
C ASP A 52 -2.18 30.27 -2.16
N SER A 53 -1.69 31.38 -2.70
CA SER A 53 -0.38 31.49 -3.38
C SER A 53 0.84 31.27 -2.46
N ARG A 54 0.65 31.27 -1.13
CA ARG A 54 1.73 30.97 -0.18
C ARG A 54 1.99 29.48 -0.03
N ARG A 55 1.05 28.63 -0.48
CA ARG A 55 1.18 27.18 -0.35
C ARG A 55 2.09 26.61 -1.45
N PRO A 56 2.95 25.63 -1.11
CA PRO A 56 3.70 24.92 -2.12
C PRO A 56 2.76 24.16 -3.05
N ARG A 57 3.20 23.94 -4.29
CA ARG A 57 2.46 23.09 -5.24
C ARG A 57 2.27 21.69 -4.65
N LEU A 58 1.05 21.18 -4.76
CA LEU A 58 0.73 19.81 -4.37
C LEU A 58 1.56 18.83 -5.21
N LYS A 59 2.35 17.98 -4.55
CA LYS A 59 3.02 16.85 -5.19
C LYS A 59 2.08 15.65 -5.13
N VAL A 60 1.63 15.19 -6.29
CA VAL A 60 0.79 14.00 -6.41
C VAL A 60 1.67 12.82 -6.83
N ILE A 61 1.69 11.78 -6.01
CA ILE A 61 2.40 10.53 -6.30
C ILE A 61 1.34 9.47 -6.57
N VAL A 62 1.27 9.00 -7.81
CA VAL A 62 0.39 7.89 -8.18
C VAL A 62 1.16 6.60 -7.98
N VAL A 63 0.62 5.68 -7.17
CA VAL A 63 1.28 4.41 -6.83
C VAL A 63 0.46 3.24 -7.37
N PRO A 64 0.81 2.70 -8.54
CA PRO A 64 0.16 1.52 -9.10
C PRO A 64 0.44 0.28 -8.24
N HIS A 65 -0.61 -0.47 -7.92
CA HIS A 65 -0.54 -1.71 -7.16
C HIS A 65 -1.59 -2.72 -7.67
N SER A 66 -1.47 -3.97 -7.24
CA SER A 66 -2.52 -4.98 -7.39
C SER A 66 -2.58 -5.79 -6.11
N HIS A 67 -3.73 -5.76 -5.43
CA HIS A 67 -3.97 -6.68 -4.32
C HIS A 67 -4.22 -8.09 -4.85
N ASN A 68 -3.49 -9.07 -4.33
CA ASN A 68 -3.59 -10.46 -4.78
C ASN A 68 -3.76 -11.38 -3.59
N ASP A 69 -5.00 -11.76 -3.29
CA ASP A 69 -5.30 -12.66 -2.19
C ASP A 69 -4.73 -14.07 -2.42
N PRO A 70 -3.85 -14.59 -1.55
CA PRO A 70 -3.32 -15.96 -1.63
C PRO A 70 -4.35 -17.00 -1.15
N GLY A 71 -5.60 -16.87 -1.60
CA GLY A 71 -6.75 -17.66 -1.16
C GLY A 71 -7.86 -16.78 -0.62
N TRP A 72 -8.99 -16.77 -1.32
CA TRP A 72 -10.22 -16.08 -0.87
C TRP A 72 -11.45 -16.76 -1.49
N LEU A 73 -11.96 -16.25 -2.62
CA LEU A 73 -13.03 -16.91 -3.39
C LEU A 73 -12.53 -18.08 -4.25
N LYS A 74 -11.22 -18.12 -4.49
CA LYS A 74 -10.52 -19.18 -5.23
C LYS A 74 -9.29 -19.59 -4.44
N THR A 75 -8.76 -20.77 -4.74
CA THR A 75 -7.51 -21.24 -4.13
C THR A 75 -6.32 -20.43 -4.65
N PHE A 76 -5.20 -20.52 -3.94
CA PHE A 76 -3.93 -19.95 -4.35
C PHE A 76 -3.57 -20.35 -5.79
N GLU A 77 -3.63 -21.64 -6.14
CA GLU A 77 -3.25 -22.15 -7.45
C GLU A 77 -4.17 -21.64 -8.56
N GLN A 78 -5.47 -21.56 -8.29
CA GLN A 78 -6.44 -21.04 -9.24
C GLN A 78 -6.20 -19.56 -9.54
N TYR A 79 -5.95 -18.75 -8.50
CA TYR A 79 -5.57 -17.35 -8.70
C TYR A 79 -4.24 -17.24 -9.44
N PHE A 80 -3.24 -18.01 -9.04
CA PHE A 80 -1.92 -17.98 -9.66
C PHE A 80 -1.99 -18.28 -11.16
N GLU A 81 -2.64 -19.38 -11.55
CA GLU A 81 -2.67 -19.81 -12.94
C GLU A 81 -3.52 -18.90 -13.83
N TRP A 82 -4.66 -18.41 -13.34
CA TRP A 82 -5.60 -17.66 -14.16
C TRP A 82 -5.37 -16.15 -14.14
N LYS A 83 -4.79 -15.61 -13.05
CA LYS A 83 -4.67 -14.16 -12.83
C LYS A 83 -3.24 -13.75 -12.51
N THR A 84 -2.70 -14.20 -11.38
CA THR A 84 -1.51 -13.58 -10.78
C THR A 84 -0.26 -13.73 -11.64
N LYS A 85 -0.05 -14.91 -12.24
CA LYS A 85 1.05 -15.15 -13.19
C LYS A 85 1.02 -14.15 -14.36
N ASN A 86 -0.17 -13.85 -14.87
CA ASN A 86 -0.35 -12.93 -15.99
C ASN A 86 -0.11 -11.48 -15.56
N ILE A 87 -0.53 -11.11 -14.35
CA ILE A 87 -0.25 -9.80 -13.75
C ILE A 87 1.26 -9.59 -13.64
N ILE A 88 2.00 -10.52 -13.03
CA ILE A 88 3.46 -10.37 -12.85
C ILE A 88 4.19 -10.35 -14.20
N ASN A 89 3.78 -11.19 -15.16
CA ASN A 89 4.30 -11.13 -16.53
C ASN A 89 4.11 -9.75 -17.16
N ASN A 90 2.91 -9.17 -17.01
CA ASN A 90 2.60 -7.85 -17.54
C ASN A 90 3.34 -6.74 -16.81
N ILE A 91 3.57 -6.84 -15.50
CA ILE A 91 4.40 -5.89 -14.76
C ILE A 91 5.81 -5.85 -15.39
N VAL A 92 6.45 -7.01 -15.53
CA VAL A 92 7.80 -7.08 -16.12
C VAL A 92 7.82 -6.52 -17.55
N GLN A 93 6.83 -6.85 -18.38
CA GLN A 93 6.76 -6.37 -19.75
C GLN A 93 6.50 -4.85 -19.83
N LYS A 94 5.51 -4.35 -19.08
CA LYS A 94 5.05 -2.96 -19.18
C LYS A 94 6.00 -1.99 -18.51
N LEU A 95 6.65 -2.37 -17.41
CA LEU A 95 7.71 -1.55 -16.84
C LEU A 95 8.92 -1.45 -17.77
N ASN A 96 9.28 -2.50 -18.51
CA ASN A 96 10.32 -2.38 -19.54
C ASN A 96 9.87 -1.49 -20.73
N GLN A 97 8.58 -1.53 -21.09
CA GLN A 97 8.04 -0.70 -22.17
C GLN A 97 7.94 0.79 -21.80
N TYR A 98 7.62 1.11 -20.53
CA TYR A 98 7.35 2.47 -20.07
C TYR A 98 8.32 2.89 -18.96
N PRO A 99 9.48 3.51 -19.28
CA PRO A 99 10.55 3.80 -18.31
C PRO A 99 10.16 4.65 -17.09
N ASN A 100 9.13 5.49 -17.21
CA ASN A 100 8.68 6.36 -16.13
C ASN A 100 7.61 5.71 -15.23
N MET A 101 7.15 4.50 -15.57
CA MET A 101 6.15 3.79 -14.77
C MET A 101 6.82 3.09 -13.59
N THR A 102 6.13 3.09 -12.45
CA THR A 102 6.47 2.33 -11.24
C THR A 102 5.35 1.36 -10.89
N PHE A 103 5.64 0.37 -10.04
CA PHE A 103 4.65 -0.54 -9.49
C PHE A 103 5.11 -1.06 -8.12
N ILE A 104 4.17 -1.29 -7.19
CA ILE A 104 4.46 -1.95 -5.91
C ILE A 104 3.88 -3.37 -5.88
N TRP A 105 4.60 -4.30 -5.27
CA TRP A 105 4.18 -5.69 -5.08
C TRP A 105 4.33 -6.13 -3.62
N THR A 106 3.32 -6.76 -3.04
CA THR A 106 3.32 -7.13 -1.62
C THR A 106 3.46 -8.62 -1.39
N GLU A 107 2.66 -9.44 -2.07
CA GLU A 107 2.47 -10.85 -1.71
C GLU A 107 3.59 -11.74 -2.27
N ILE A 108 4.59 -12.05 -1.45
CA ILE A 108 5.74 -12.87 -1.84
C ILE A 108 5.33 -14.29 -2.20
N ALA A 109 4.21 -14.77 -1.66
CA ALA A 109 3.63 -16.07 -2.02
C ALA A 109 3.56 -16.31 -3.52
N PHE A 110 2.91 -15.38 -4.20
CA PHE A 110 2.75 -15.43 -5.64
C PHE A 110 4.02 -15.05 -6.41
N LEU A 111 4.82 -14.12 -5.90
CA LEU A 111 6.07 -13.73 -6.54
C LEU A 111 7.06 -14.90 -6.56
N ASN A 112 7.15 -15.67 -5.47
CA ASN A 112 7.97 -16.86 -5.37
C ASN A 112 7.47 -17.96 -6.33
N ALA A 113 6.16 -18.24 -6.33
CA ALA A 113 5.57 -19.21 -7.27
C ALA A 113 5.81 -18.81 -8.74
N TRP A 114 5.78 -17.50 -9.04
CA TRP A 114 6.13 -16.98 -10.37
C TRP A 114 7.62 -17.12 -10.65
N TRP A 115 8.48 -16.83 -9.69
CA TRP A 115 9.93 -16.89 -9.82
C TRP A 115 10.39 -18.29 -10.23
N GLU A 116 9.98 -19.30 -9.48
CA GLU A 116 10.33 -20.71 -9.70
C GLU A 116 9.89 -21.23 -11.09
N ARG A 117 8.79 -20.71 -11.62
CA ARG A 117 8.22 -21.14 -12.92
C ARG A 117 8.65 -20.26 -14.10
N SER A 118 9.36 -19.16 -13.85
CA SER A 118 9.68 -18.16 -14.88
C SER A 118 10.99 -18.42 -15.57
N HIS A 119 11.03 -18.13 -16.88
CA HIS A 119 12.26 -18.22 -17.67
C HIS A 119 13.35 -17.27 -17.11
N PRO A 120 14.64 -17.67 -17.11
CA PRO A 120 15.74 -16.85 -16.56
C PRO A 120 15.83 -15.41 -17.09
N VAL A 121 15.41 -15.20 -18.34
CA VAL A 121 15.35 -13.86 -18.95
C VAL A 121 14.35 -12.94 -18.23
N LYS A 122 13.16 -13.46 -17.86
CA LYS A 122 12.15 -12.70 -17.12
C LYS A 122 12.60 -12.43 -15.68
N GLN A 123 13.23 -13.42 -15.05
CA GLN A 123 13.83 -13.28 -13.72
C GLN A 123 14.90 -12.16 -13.70
N LYS A 124 15.78 -12.12 -14.71
CA LYS A 124 16.79 -11.05 -14.85
C LYS A 124 16.14 -9.68 -15.06
N ALA A 125 15.09 -9.61 -15.88
CA ALA A 125 14.35 -8.38 -16.10
C ALA A 125 13.66 -7.86 -14.82
N LEU A 126 13.02 -8.75 -14.04
CA LEU A 126 12.44 -8.40 -12.74
C LEU A 126 13.50 -7.87 -11.77
N LYS A 127 14.63 -8.58 -11.63
CA LYS A 127 15.75 -8.13 -10.79
C LYS A 127 16.29 -6.75 -11.21
N LYS A 128 16.37 -6.48 -12.51
CA LYS A 128 16.76 -5.18 -13.04
C LYS A 128 15.78 -4.09 -12.60
N LEU A 129 14.48 -4.32 -12.76
CA LEU A 129 13.43 -3.36 -12.37
C LEU A 129 13.44 -3.05 -10.88
N ILE A 130 13.71 -4.06 -10.03
CA ILE A 130 13.88 -3.87 -8.59
C ILE A 130 15.12 -3.00 -8.29
N LYS A 131 16.25 -3.30 -8.94
CA LYS A 131 17.49 -2.52 -8.76
C LYS A 131 17.34 -1.06 -9.22
N GLU A 132 16.50 -0.81 -10.23
CA GLU A 132 16.17 0.54 -10.71
C GLU A 132 15.16 1.27 -9.80
N GLY A 133 14.59 0.62 -8.78
CA GLY A 133 13.56 1.21 -7.92
C GLY A 133 12.19 1.35 -8.60
N ARG A 134 11.98 0.66 -9.72
CA ARG A 134 10.78 0.78 -10.55
C ARG A 134 9.72 -0.27 -10.23
N LEU A 135 10.16 -1.40 -9.72
CA LEU A 135 9.32 -2.38 -9.05
C LEU A 135 9.76 -2.42 -7.58
N GLU A 136 8.92 -1.96 -6.68
CA GLU A 136 9.20 -1.97 -5.24
C GLU A 136 8.44 -3.12 -4.57
N ILE A 137 9.11 -3.84 -3.67
CA ILE A 137 8.48 -4.87 -2.85
C ILE A 137 8.10 -4.24 -1.51
N THR A 138 6.81 -4.19 -1.23
CA THR A 138 6.25 -3.61 -0.01
C THR A 138 5.94 -4.70 1.01
N THR A 139 6.31 -4.50 2.28
CA THR A 139 6.21 -5.50 3.37
C THR A 139 7.07 -6.76 3.17
N GLY A 140 6.86 -7.51 2.07
CA GLY A 140 7.62 -8.72 1.74
C GLY A 140 7.17 -9.98 2.50
N GLY A 141 5.92 -10.00 2.99
CA GLY A 141 5.34 -11.15 3.68
C GLY A 141 4.83 -12.25 2.73
N TRP A 142 4.61 -13.45 3.28
CA TRP A 142 3.92 -14.55 2.61
C TRP A 142 2.41 -14.44 2.79
#